data_AF-A0A561SRL5-F1
#
_entry.id   AF-A0A561SRL5-F1
#
_cell.length_a   1.000
_cell.length_b   1.000
_cell.length_c   1.000
_cell.angle_alpha   90.00
_cell.angle_beta   90.00
_cell.angle_gamma   90.00
#
_symmetry.space_group_name_H-M   'P 1'
#
loop_
_entity.id
_entity.type
_entity.pdbx_description
1 polymer ?
#
loop_
_entity_poly.entity_id
_entity_poly.type
_entity_poly.pdbx_seq_one_letter_code
_entity_poly.pdbx_strand_id
1 'polypeptide(L)'
;MGDAVAVDFPLAAPDVLLRAEAEVSHPLEDEGGGDITVLSLTGELPPGLDPPRLIVADDVWGHPFRAFGFPRRFDQGVWAAGVLRAPQGTGWVQMEGGASGYSVEAGFSGGAVWDDELAGVVGMTVAADARPDLRTAFLIPSATLMRAWPRLVERTLLPCPYRGLYPFRSSDTALFFGREDVTDRLVREALRRPLLAVAGPSGSGKSSVVFAGVVPRLGREPRWMSVSMRPAQASSPLFALAAALIPVLEPELGETERLSAANALVTVLRDGHLSDVVDRVLARAQLDHLLLVVDQMEELFAREQDEVQSFTRALLSAARSGQQPPGSRSLTILLTLRVDFLSNALQDPGLAEALEDSVITIGQMRQEQLRTVIEGPLPSGIRYEAGLVERILGDVGDGSGSAPPAQLPADHAQAAASSEPGRSSRGDDPTARANPCASDAGSEGNGGVEQAPAPDEPPVTTAEFQALADPDSAADLGEAADQDGGSRTDPDSENAPPAATVRSGFQLDPGQDVFAYVHGAWHPAIVASRDRRTVVVDYQLNPGPLGARRQRVTIDRVRLGEPGA
;
A
#
# COMPACT_ATOMS: atom_id res chain seq x y z
N MET A 1 10.21 32.11 -6.17
CA MET A 1 10.00 31.05 -7.18
C MET A 1 10.91 31.36 -8.35
N GLY A 2 11.91 30.51 -8.64
CA GLY A 2 12.61 30.55 -9.92
C GLY A 2 14.10 30.94 -9.99
N ASP A 3 14.89 30.81 -8.93
CA ASP A 3 16.35 30.90 -9.10
C ASP A 3 16.87 29.58 -9.69
N ALA A 4 17.26 29.62 -10.95
CA ALA A 4 17.92 28.51 -11.61
C ALA A 4 19.33 28.36 -11.06
N VAL A 5 19.66 27.17 -10.56
CA VAL A 5 20.99 26.84 -10.04
C VAL A 5 21.70 25.90 -11.00
N ALA A 6 23.01 26.05 -11.15
CA ALA A 6 23.84 25.11 -11.91
C ALA A 6 24.30 23.99 -10.97
N VAL A 7 24.04 22.74 -11.37
CA VAL A 7 24.44 21.53 -10.65
C VAL A 7 25.55 20.85 -11.43
N ASP A 8 26.67 20.59 -10.76
CA ASP A 8 27.83 19.89 -11.29
C ASP A 8 27.87 18.43 -10.81
N PHE A 9 28.45 17.54 -11.61
CA PHE A 9 28.64 16.12 -11.31
C PHE A 9 30.14 15.74 -11.40
N PRO A 10 31.01 16.32 -10.56
CA PRO A 10 32.47 16.26 -10.76
C PRO A 10 33.04 14.83 -10.73
N LEU A 11 32.37 13.88 -10.08
CA LEU A 11 32.80 12.48 -10.02
C LEU A 11 32.31 11.60 -11.19
N ALA A 12 31.21 11.98 -11.83
CA ALA A 12 30.55 11.16 -12.86
C ALA A 12 30.61 11.77 -14.26
N ALA A 13 30.51 13.09 -14.34
CA ALA A 13 30.56 13.87 -15.57
C ALA A 13 31.21 15.23 -15.28
N PRO A 14 32.55 15.27 -15.08
CA PRO A 14 33.27 16.52 -14.87
C PRO A 14 33.02 17.47 -16.05
N ASP A 15 32.90 18.77 -15.75
CA ASP A 15 32.64 19.86 -16.69
C ASP A 15 31.21 19.88 -17.31
N VAL A 16 30.30 19.01 -16.87
CA VAL A 16 28.89 19.01 -17.28
C VAL A 16 28.03 19.68 -16.22
N LEU A 17 27.58 20.90 -16.51
CA LEU A 17 26.64 21.64 -15.66
C LEU A 17 25.20 21.43 -16.14
N LEU A 18 24.37 20.84 -15.27
CA LEU A 18 22.93 20.78 -15.49
C LEU A 18 22.25 21.97 -14.83
N ARG A 19 21.24 22.52 -15.49
CA ARG A 19 20.38 23.54 -14.88
C ARG A 19 19.35 22.84 -14.00
N ALA A 20 19.20 23.29 -12.76
CA ALA A 20 18.15 22.84 -11.87
C ALA A 20 17.27 24.01 -11.43
N GLU A 21 16.01 23.71 -11.18
CA GLU A 21 15.04 24.67 -10.63
C GLU A 21 14.61 24.20 -9.25
N ALA A 22 14.60 25.12 -8.29
CA ALA A 22 14.06 24.83 -6.96
C ALA A 22 12.54 24.65 -7.07
N GLU A 23 12.07 23.43 -6.86
CA GLU A 23 10.66 23.06 -7.01
C GLU A 23 9.86 23.47 -5.78
N VAL A 24 10.36 23.13 -4.58
CA VAL A 24 9.74 23.48 -3.28
C VAL A 24 10.83 23.57 -2.21
N SER A 25 10.69 24.54 -1.29
CA SER A 25 11.42 24.56 -0.01
C SER A 25 10.45 24.20 1.11
N HIS A 26 10.76 23.14 1.85
CA HIS A 26 10.00 22.69 3.01
C HIS A 26 10.70 23.20 4.28
N PRO A 27 10.11 24.15 5.03
CA PRO A 27 10.60 24.47 6.36
C PRO A 27 10.29 23.29 7.29
N LEU A 28 11.30 22.79 8.01
CA LEU A 28 11.10 21.82 9.08
C LEU A 28 10.70 22.58 10.36
N GLU A 29 9.45 23.01 10.51
CA GLU A 29 9.00 23.71 11.73
C GLU A 29 8.72 22.74 12.90
N ASP A 30 9.62 22.73 13.89
CA ASP A 30 9.47 23.31 15.23
C ASP A 30 10.87 23.24 15.90
N GLU A 31 11.37 24.35 16.46
CA GLU A 31 12.63 24.44 17.22
C GLU A 31 13.96 24.14 16.49
N GLY A 32 14.26 24.87 15.41
CA GLY A 32 15.63 24.92 14.83
C GLY A 32 15.96 23.82 13.81
N GLY A 33 14.96 23.12 13.30
CA GLY A 33 15.08 22.25 12.13
C GLY A 33 15.39 23.06 10.86
N GLY A 34 16.32 22.58 10.06
CA GLY A 34 16.77 23.23 8.83
C GLY A 34 15.72 23.25 7.73
N ASP A 35 16.07 23.73 6.54
CA ASP A 35 15.22 23.70 5.36
C ASP A 35 15.63 22.57 4.41
N ILE A 36 14.65 22.00 3.70
CA ILE A 36 14.88 21.05 2.62
C ILE A 36 14.43 21.70 1.31
N THR A 37 15.34 21.86 0.37
CA THR A 37 15.02 22.33 -0.99
C THR A 37 15.14 21.16 -1.97
N VAL A 38 14.07 20.93 -2.73
CA VAL A 38 14.06 19.95 -3.81
C VAL A 38 14.43 20.64 -5.12
N LEU A 39 15.43 20.08 -5.80
CA LEU A 39 15.91 20.57 -7.09
C LEU A 39 15.41 19.64 -8.21
N SER A 40 14.70 20.21 -9.18
CA SER A 40 14.30 19.53 -10.40
C SER A 40 15.31 19.82 -11.50
N LEU A 41 15.99 18.80 -12.00
CA LEU A 41 16.98 18.92 -13.06
C LEU A 41 16.30 19.07 -14.42
N THR A 42 16.67 20.12 -15.14
CA THR A 42 16.21 20.39 -16.52
C THR A 42 17.27 19.88 -17.50
N GLY A 43 17.08 18.66 -18.00
CA GLY A 43 17.99 17.99 -18.93
C GLY A 43 18.07 16.49 -18.71
N GLU A 44 18.76 15.80 -19.62
CA GLU A 44 19.08 14.38 -19.45
C GLU A 44 20.23 14.21 -18.45
N LEU A 45 20.10 13.24 -17.55
CA LEU A 45 21.16 12.89 -16.63
C LEU A 45 22.35 12.27 -17.38
N PRO A 46 23.60 12.55 -16.98
CA PRO A 46 24.76 11.84 -17.47
C PRO A 46 24.58 10.31 -17.39
N PRO A 47 25.01 9.56 -18.41
CA PRO A 47 24.88 8.10 -18.41
C PRO A 47 25.67 7.47 -17.26
N GLY A 48 25.07 6.49 -16.58
CA GLY A 48 25.68 5.79 -15.44
C GLY A 48 25.37 6.41 -14.07
N LEU A 49 24.51 7.43 -14.01
CA LEU A 49 23.97 7.94 -12.75
C LEU A 49 22.66 7.23 -12.40
N ASP A 50 22.73 6.36 -11.39
CA ASP A 50 21.57 5.73 -10.79
C ASP A 50 21.23 6.38 -9.45
N PRO A 51 19.93 6.51 -9.09
CA PRO A 51 19.54 7.02 -7.79
C PRO A 51 20.08 6.13 -6.66
N PRO A 52 20.62 6.71 -5.58
CA PRO A 52 21.13 5.92 -4.47
C PRO A 52 19.99 5.22 -3.74
N ARG A 53 20.27 4.02 -3.20
CA ARG A 53 19.34 3.31 -2.32
C ARG A 53 19.13 4.11 -1.05
N LEU A 54 17.93 4.62 -0.83
CA LEU A 54 17.55 5.26 0.42
C LEU A 54 17.12 4.21 1.45
N ILE A 55 17.58 4.39 2.68
CA ILE A 55 17.30 3.52 3.81
C ILE A 55 16.63 4.35 4.88
N VAL A 56 15.43 3.94 5.27
CA VAL A 56 14.80 4.36 6.53
C VAL A 56 15.33 3.40 7.58
N ALA A 57 15.88 3.91 8.68
CA ALA A 57 16.37 3.11 9.80
C ALA A 57 15.96 3.80 11.11
N ASP A 58 15.40 3.01 12.04
CA ASP A 58 14.97 3.51 13.36
C ASP A 58 16.13 3.56 14.36
N ASP A 59 17.14 2.72 14.15
CA ASP A 59 18.39 2.70 14.92
C ASP A 59 19.60 2.63 13.97
N VAL A 60 20.55 3.54 14.20
CA VAL A 60 21.82 3.64 13.49
C VAL A 60 22.98 3.81 14.48
N TRP A 61 22.74 3.61 15.78
CA TRP A 61 23.72 3.90 16.80
C TRP A 61 24.98 3.05 16.62
N GLY A 62 26.13 3.73 16.49
CA GLY A 62 27.43 3.08 16.35
C GLY A 62 27.77 2.65 14.93
N HIS A 63 26.83 2.75 13.98
CA HIS A 63 27.12 2.39 12.59
C HIS A 63 28.18 3.33 11.99
N PRO A 64 29.17 2.80 11.26
CA PRO A 64 30.12 3.59 10.51
C PRO A 64 29.43 4.29 9.34
N PHE A 65 29.72 5.58 9.17
CA PHE A 65 29.23 6.37 8.04
C PHE A 65 30.35 6.92 7.18
N ARG A 66 30.01 7.20 5.92
CA ARG A 66 30.80 8.00 4.98
C ARG A 66 29.95 9.12 4.41
N ALA A 67 30.52 10.32 4.34
CA ALA A 67 29.92 11.48 3.70
C ALA A 67 30.95 12.10 2.74
N PHE A 68 30.47 12.62 1.62
CA PHE A 68 31.30 13.34 0.65
C PHE A 68 30.79 14.77 0.51
N GLY A 69 31.70 15.74 0.53
CA GLY A 69 31.34 17.15 0.46
C GLY A 69 32.42 18.01 -0.18
N PHE A 70 32.08 19.26 -0.47
CA PHE A 70 32.90 20.24 -1.21
C PHE A 70 33.16 21.49 -0.35
N PRO A 71 33.94 21.39 0.74
CA PRO A 71 34.32 22.56 1.53
C PRO A 71 35.23 23.49 0.72
N ARG A 72 35.31 24.78 1.11
CA ARG A 72 36.00 25.87 0.36
C ARG A 72 37.47 25.63 -0.02
N ARG A 73 38.12 24.60 0.53
CA ARG A 73 39.53 24.24 0.26
C ARG A 73 39.67 22.99 -0.61
N PHE A 74 38.56 22.33 -0.95
CA PHE A 74 38.52 21.05 -1.64
C PHE A 74 37.43 21.09 -2.72
N ASP A 75 37.71 21.82 -3.80
CA ASP A 75 36.79 21.99 -4.95
C ASP A 75 36.53 20.67 -5.69
N GLN A 76 37.42 19.68 -5.52
CA GLN A 76 37.28 18.31 -6.05
C GLN A 76 36.57 17.36 -5.06
N GLY A 77 36.14 17.89 -3.93
CA GLY A 77 35.49 17.17 -2.85
C GLY A 77 36.44 16.38 -1.95
N VAL A 78 35.93 15.97 -0.79
CA VAL A 78 36.67 15.22 0.23
C VAL A 78 35.73 14.28 1.01
N TRP A 79 36.25 13.11 1.39
CA TRP A 79 35.53 12.14 2.21
C TRP A 79 35.71 12.44 3.70
N ALA A 80 34.60 12.42 4.43
CA ALA A 80 34.54 12.36 5.88
C ALA A 80 33.95 11.01 6.32
N ALA A 81 34.43 10.49 7.44
CA ALA A 81 33.95 9.23 8.00
C ALA A 81 33.93 9.29 9.53
N GLY A 82 33.05 8.50 10.12
CA GLY A 82 32.84 8.49 11.57
C GLY A 82 31.79 7.47 11.97
N VAL A 83 31.13 7.71 13.10
CA VAL A 83 30.04 6.88 13.62
C VAL A 83 28.76 7.68 13.80
N LEU A 84 27.64 7.04 13.53
CA LEU A 84 26.31 7.56 13.78
C LEU A 84 25.93 7.39 15.25
N ARG A 85 25.08 8.29 15.74
CA ARG A 85 24.53 8.31 17.09
C ARG A 85 23.00 8.34 17.03
N ALA A 86 22.36 8.61 18.16
CA ALA A 86 20.91 8.64 18.26
C ALA A 86 20.32 9.93 17.66
N PRO A 87 19.04 9.91 17.29
CA PRO A 87 18.27 11.12 17.04
C PRO A 87 18.25 12.04 18.26
N GLN A 88 18.35 13.35 18.02
CA GLN A 88 18.19 14.40 19.04
C GLN A 88 16.74 14.90 19.10
N GLY A 89 16.41 15.78 20.04
CA GLY A 89 15.07 16.38 20.18
C GLY A 89 14.57 17.08 18.90
N THR A 90 15.49 17.52 18.03
CA THR A 90 15.21 18.10 16.70
C THR A 90 14.85 17.05 15.63
N GLY A 91 14.95 15.76 15.93
CA GLY A 91 14.83 14.66 14.97
C GLY A 91 16.04 14.46 14.06
N TRP A 92 17.12 15.24 14.24
CA TRP A 92 18.39 15.04 13.55
C TRP A 92 19.20 13.92 14.19
N VAL A 93 19.93 13.17 13.38
CA VAL A 93 20.89 12.18 13.88
C VAL A 93 22.27 12.81 13.98
N GLN A 94 22.90 12.66 15.14
CA GLN A 94 24.26 13.12 15.35
C GLN A 94 25.27 12.17 14.69
N MET A 95 26.30 12.77 14.12
CA MET A 95 27.46 12.13 13.51
C MET A 95 28.71 12.55 14.28
N GLU A 96 29.56 11.60 14.65
CA GLU A 96 30.85 11.86 15.30
C GLU A 96 31.98 11.41 14.40
N GLY A 97 32.81 12.35 13.95
CA GLY A 97 33.97 12.08 13.13
C GLY A 97 35.03 11.28 13.87
N GLY A 98 35.70 10.37 13.15
CA GLY A 98 36.77 9.55 13.71
C GLY A 98 37.98 10.36 14.21
N ALA A 99 38.79 9.74 15.07
CA ALA A 99 40.00 10.34 15.65
C ALA A 99 41.08 10.68 14.58
N SER A 100 41.10 9.93 13.48
CA SER A 100 41.96 10.16 12.32
C SER A 100 41.10 10.26 11.05
N GLY A 101 41.07 11.43 10.41
CA GLY A 101 40.27 11.68 9.21
C GLY A 101 39.78 13.12 9.10
N TYR A 102 39.20 13.48 7.95
CA TYR A 102 38.53 14.77 7.73
C TYR A 102 37.18 14.79 8.44
N SER A 103 36.85 15.90 9.11
CA SER A 103 35.57 16.10 9.78
C SER A 103 34.56 16.73 8.83
N VAL A 104 33.29 16.37 8.97
CA VAL A 104 32.20 17.05 8.27
C VAL A 104 32.20 18.54 8.69
N GLU A 105 32.14 19.44 7.71
CA GLU A 105 32.13 20.89 7.92
C GLU A 105 31.27 21.60 6.85
N ALA A 106 31.25 22.93 6.85
CA ALA A 106 30.56 23.71 5.82
C ALA A 106 31.04 23.34 4.41
N GLY A 107 30.10 22.98 3.54
CA GLY A 107 30.35 22.40 2.20
C GLY A 107 29.92 20.93 2.07
N PHE A 108 29.56 20.27 3.18
CA PHE A 108 28.93 18.95 3.16
C PHE A 108 27.39 19.00 3.19
N SER A 109 26.79 20.16 3.48
CA SER A 109 25.33 20.31 3.55
C SER A 109 24.68 19.90 2.22
N GLY A 110 23.59 19.13 2.29
CA GLY A 110 22.94 18.52 1.13
C GLY A 110 23.59 17.21 0.66
N GLY A 111 24.79 16.87 1.15
CA GLY A 111 25.49 15.63 0.83
C GLY A 111 24.84 14.40 1.48
N ALA A 112 24.73 13.32 0.72
CA ALA A 112 24.22 12.05 1.20
C ALA A 112 25.15 11.44 2.27
N VAL A 113 24.56 10.89 3.33
CA VAL A 113 25.26 10.12 4.35
C VAL A 113 25.05 8.64 4.07
N TRP A 114 26.13 7.96 3.69
CA TRP A 114 26.16 6.52 3.45
C TRP A 114 26.45 5.77 4.74
N ASP A 115 25.62 4.77 5.06
CA ASP A 115 25.83 3.81 6.14
C ASP A 115 26.48 2.54 5.58
N ASP A 116 27.65 2.19 6.11
CA ASP A 116 28.44 1.05 5.61
C ASP A 116 27.85 -0.32 6.00
N GLU A 117 27.10 -0.39 7.10
CA GLU A 117 26.44 -1.62 7.54
C GLU A 117 25.17 -1.89 6.76
N LEU A 118 24.36 -0.85 6.54
CA LEU A 118 23.10 -0.94 5.82
C LEU A 118 23.27 -0.88 4.28
N ALA A 119 24.46 -0.48 3.82
CA ALA A 119 24.81 -0.33 2.41
C ALA A 119 23.81 0.56 1.66
N GLY A 120 23.60 1.77 2.16
CA GLY A 120 22.76 2.78 1.52
C GLY A 120 22.74 4.11 2.24
N VAL A 121 21.96 5.04 1.71
CA VAL A 121 21.88 6.41 2.21
C VAL A 121 20.83 6.50 3.31
N VAL A 122 21.26 6.83 4.53
CA VAL A 122 20.40 6.93 5.72
C VAL A 122 19.92 8.35 5.99
N GLY A 123 20.46 9.32 5.28
CA GLY A 123 19.97 10.69 5.28
C GLY A 123 20.88 11.67 4.58
N MET A 124 20.67 12.95 4.87
CA MET A 124 21.34 14.08 4.22
C MET A 124 22.00 14.96 5.28
N THR A 125 23.27 15.30 5.08
CA THR A 125 24.03 16.18 5.99
C THR A 125 23.40 17.57 6.03
N VAL A 126 23.23 18.15 7.22
CA VAL A 126 22.57 19.46 7.40
C VAL A 126 23.45 20.48 8.13
N ALA A 127 24.19 20.05 9.15
CA ALA A 127 24.96 20.97 9.99
C ALA A 127 26.21 20.30 10.56
N ALA A 128 27.18 21.13 10.95
CA ALA A 128 28.38 20.73 11.69
C ALA A 128 28.59 21.71 12.86
N ASP A 129 29.18 21.25 13.97
CA ASP A 129 29.55 22.15 15.07
C ASP A 129 30.58 23.16 14.58
N ALA A 130 30.45 24.42 15.01
CA ALA A 130 31.35 25.49 14.61
C ALA A 130 32.75 25.35 15.24
N ARG A 131 32.87 24.54 16.31
CA ARG A 131 34.12 24.30 17.04
C ARG A 131 34.91 23.17 16.36
N PRO A 132 36.11 23.45 15.79
CA PRO A 132 36.87 22.46 15.02
C PRO A 132 37.39 21.27 15.84
N ASP A 133 37.49 21.43 17.16
CA ASP A 133 37.87 20.38 18.10
C ASP A 133 36.74 19.37 18.33
N LEU A 134 35.49 19.79 18.16
CA LEU A 134 34.31 18.94 18.23
C LEU A 134 33.97 18.46 16.83
N ARG A 135 34.37 17.23 16.51
CA ARG A 135 34.12 16.58 15.21
C ARG A 135 32.67 16.13 15.07
N THR A 136 31.71 16.97 15.48
CA THR A 136 30.30 16.65 15.54
C THR A 136 29.58 17.27 14.36
N ALA A 137 28.74 16.48 13.70
CA ALA A 137 27.85 16.93 12.64
C ALA A 137 26.48 16.28 12.76
N PHE A 138 25.55 16.70 11.91
CA PHE A 138 24.16 16.31 11.97
C PHE A 138 23.63 15.99 10.59
N LEU A 139 22.76 14.98 10.52
CA LEU A 139 22.01 14.63 9.32
C LEU A 139 20.51 14.71 9.59
N ILE A 140 19.76 15.04 8.53
CA ILE A 140 18.32 14.85 8.44
C ILE A 140 18.08 13.40 7.98
N PRO A 141 17.40 12.55 8.77
CA PRO A 141 17.16 11.16 8.39
C PRO A 141 16.33 11.02 7.12
N SER A 142 16.56 9.96 6.34
CA SER A 142 15.77 9.65 5.14
C SER A 142 14.26 9.62 5.41
N ALA A 143 13.83 9.15 6.58
CA ALA A 143 12.43 9.19 7.01
C ALA A 143 11.86 10.62 7.04
N THR A 144 12.66 11.59 7.49
CA THR A 144 12.28 13.00 7.53
C THR A 144 12.25 13.60 6.12
N LEU A 145 13.22 13.24 5.26
CA LEU A 145 13.22 13.65 3.84
C LEU A 145 11.98 13.12 3.11
N MET A 146 11.59 11.87 3.35
CA MET A 146 10.41 11.25 2.75
C MET A 146 9.10 11.86 3.25
N ARG A 147 9.01 12.24 4.53
CA ARG A 147 7.85 12.99 5.04
C ARG A 147 7.75 14.38 4.45
N ALA A 148 8.88 15.05 4.23
CA ALA A 148 8.91 16.36 3.59
C ALA A 148 8.56 16.26 2.09
N TRP A 149 9.02 15.21 1.40
CA TRP A 149 8.77 14.97 -0.02
C TRP A 149 8.30 13.52 -0.31
N PRO A 150 6.99 13.22 -0.20
CA PRO A 150 6.46 11.87 -0.38
C PRO A 150 6.75 11.22 -1.74
N ARG A 151 6.93 12.01 -2.80
CA ARG A 151 7.33 11.52 -4.14
C ARG A 151 8.74 10.88 -4.15
N LEU A 152 9.54 11.10 -3.12
CA LEU A 152 10.84 10.43 -2.96
C LEU A 152 10.64 8.91 -2.83
N VAL A 153 9.61 8.50 -2.09
CA VAL A 153 9.27 7.08 -1.82
C VAL A 153 9.07 6.30 -3.11
N GLU A 154 8.32 6.86 -4.06
CA GLU A 154 7.98 6.25 -5.35
C GLU A 154 9.20 5.96 -6.23
N ARG A 155 10.34 6.62 -5.97
CA ARG A 155 11.53 6.58 -6.85
C ARG A 155 12.74 5.87 -6.24
N THR A 156 12.73 5.55 -4.94
CA THR A 156 13.95 5.11 -4.23
C THR A 156 13.80 3.86 -3.37
N LEU A 157 12.58 3.42 -3.04
CA LEU A 157 12.36 2.14 -2.38
C LEU A 157 12.07 1.04 -3.41
N LEU A 158 12.69 -0.14 -3.22
CA LEU A 158 12.30 -1.33 -3.98
C LEU A 158 10.83 -1.64 -3.64
N PRO A 159 9.96 -1.86 -4.64
CA PRO A 159 8.55 -2.18 -4.38
C PRO A 159 8.45 -3.45 -3.54
N CYS A 160 7.54 -3.43 -2.56
CA CYS A 160 7.35 -4.57 -1.66
C CYS A 160 7.00 -5.85 -2.46
N PRO A 161 7.77 -6.94 -2.32
CA PRO A 161 7.54 -8.15 -3.10
C PRO A 161 6.26 -8.91 -2.70
N TYR A 162 5.72 -8.65 -1.50
CA TYR A 162 4.52 -9.28 -0.98
C TYR A 162 3.29 -8.38 -1.14
N ARG A 163 2.28 -8.88 -1.85
CA ARG A 163 1.10 -8.10 -2.26
C ARG A 163 -0.10 -8.18 -1.31
N GLY A 164 0.02 -8.81 -0.15
CA GLY A 164 -1.12 -9.02 0.76
C GLY A 164 -2.29 -9.72 0.05
N LEU A 165 -3.54 -9.41 0.42
CA LEU A 165 -4.74 -10.10 -0.11
C LEU A 165 -5.04 -9.83 -1.60
N TYR A 166 -4.24 -9.00 -2.28
CA TYR A 166 -4.47 -8.65 -3.69
C TYR A 166 -4.05 -9.79 -4.62
N PRO A 167 -4.93 -10.27 -5.53
CA PRO A 167 -4.58 -11.34 -6.47
C PRO A 167 -3.42 -10.91 -7.37
N PHE A 168 -2.47 -11.82 -7.58
CA PHE A 168 -1.36 -11.59 -8.49
C PHE A 168 -1.89 -11.50 -9.93
N ARG A 169 -1.37 -10.54 -10.69
CA ARG A 169 -1.71 -10.31 -12.11
C ARG A 169 -0.56 -10.72 -13.02
N SER A 170 -0.77 -10.63 -14.33
CA SER A 170 0.28 -10.94 -15.33
C SER A 170 1.56 -10.10 -15.12
N SER A 171 1.44 -8.86 -14.63
CA SER A 171 2.56 -7.99 -14.27
C SER A 171 3.43 -8.56 -13.16
N ASP A 172 2.85 -9.40 -12.30
CA ASP A 172 3.47 -9.88 -11.08
C ASP A 172 4.06 -11.29 -11.26
N THR A 173 4.19 -11.77 -12.49
CA THR A 173 4.71 -13.11 -12.83
C THR A 173 6.07 -13.39 -12.16
N ALA A 174 6.94 -12.37 -12.07
CA ALA A 174 8.26 -12.50 -11.45
C ALA A 174 8.22 -12.69 -9.92
N LEU A 175 7.08 -12.41 -9.29
CA LEU A 175 6.84 -12.52 -7.85
C LEU A 175 5.95 -13.73 -7.50
N PHE A 176 5.53 -14.52 -8.49
CA PHE A 176 4.59 -15.62 -8.32
C PHE A 176 5.31 -16.97 -8.22
N PHE A 177 5.30 -17.56 -7.02
CA PHE A 177 6.05 -18.78 -6.70
C PHE A 177 5.18 -19.87 -6.03
N GLY A 178 5.68 -21.10 -5.98
CA GLY A 178 5.14 -22.22 -5.19
C GLY A 178 3.90 -22.91 -5.79
N ARG A 179 3.47 -22.49 -6.99
CA ARG A 179 2.32 -23.06 -7.73
C ARG A 179 2.70 -23.52 -9.14
N GLU A 180 3.96 -23.77 -9.39
CA GLU A 180 4.50 -24.15 -10.70
C GLU A 180 3.84 -25.44 -11.21
N ASP A 181 3.77 -26.49 -10.39
CA ASP A 181 3.21 -27.80 -10.79
C ASP A 181 1.76 -27.70 -11.29
N VAL A 182 0.93 -26.95 -10.57
CA VAL A 182 -0.49 -26.80 -10.93
C VAL A 182 -0.64 -25.89 -12.14
N THR A 183 0.16 -24.83 -12.23
CA THR A 183 0.17 -23.96 -13.40
C THR A 183 0.59 -24.72 -14.65
N ASP A 184 1.64 -25.53 -14.59
CA ASP A 184 2.12 -26.31 -15.73
C ASP A 184 1.10 -27.37 -16.17
N ARG A 185 0.41 -27.99 -15.21
CA ARG A 185 -0.72 -28.88 -15.51
C ARG A 185 -1.86 -28.13 -16.20
N LEU A 186 -2.24 -26.95 -15.70
CA LEU A 186 -3.31 -26.13 -16.29
C LEU A 186 -2.98 -25.70 -17.71
N VAL A 187 -1.75 -25.24 -17.97
CA VAL A 187 -1.29 -24.88 -19.32
C VAL A 187 -1.38 -26.09 -20.25
N ARG A 188 -0.87 -27.25 -19.83
CA ARG A 188 -0.92 -28.47 -20.65
C ARG A 188 -2.32 -28.90 -21.02
N GLU A 189 -3.27 -28.82 -20.09
CA GLU A 189 -4.67 -29.17 -20.36
C GLU A 189 -5.38 -28.10 -21.18
N ALA A 190 -5.10 -26.81 -20.97
CA ALA A 190 -5.66 -25.71 -21.75
C ALA A 190 -5.29 -25.77 -23.24
N LEU A 191 -4.13 -26.34 -23.58
CA LEU A 191 -3.71 -26.60 -24.96
C LEU A 191 -4.49 -27.74 -25.64
N ARG A 192 -5.17 -28.60 -24.87
CA ARG A 192 -5.81 -29.84 -25.37
C ARG A 192 -7.32 -29.82 -25.28
N ARG A 193 -7.87 -29.05 -24.34
CA ARG A 193 -9.28 -29.05 -24.00
C ARG A 193 -9.91 -27.69 -24.34
N PRO A 194 -11.13 -27.68 -24.91
CA PRO A 194 -11.83 -26.43 -25.19
C PRO A 194 -12.44 -25.80 -23.93
N LEU A 195 -12.57 -26.56 -22.84
CA LEU A 195 -13.08 -26.08 -21.56
C LEU A 195 -12.33 -26.77 -20.41
N LEU A 196 -11.92 -25.98 -19.42
CA LEU A 196 -11.23 -26.41 -18.22
C LEU A 196 -11.71 -25.57 -17.03
N ALA A 197 -11.75 -26.17 -15.84
CA ALA A 197 -12.08 -25.48 -14.61
C ALA A 197 -11.01 -25.68 -13.53
N VAL A 198 -10.73 -24.61 -12.78
CA VAL A 198 -9.90 -24.62 -11.58
C VAL A 198 -10.79 -24.51 -10.37
N ALA A 199 -10.88 -25.57 -9.57
CA ALA A 199 -11.73 -25.63 -8.40
C ALA A 199 -10.91 -25.58 -7.11
N GLY A 200 -11.29 -24.73 -6.14
CA GLY A 200 -10.58 -24.67 -4.86
C GLY A 200 -11.27 -23.78 -3.82
N PRO A 201 -10.95 -23.92 -2.53
CA PRO A 201 -11.48 -23.06 -1.46
C PRO A 201 -11.24 -21.56 -1.73
N SER A 202 -11.96 -20.69 -1.02
CA SER A 202 -11.62 -19.26 -1.03
C SER A 202 -10.18 -19.04 -0.53
N GLY A 203 -9.48 -18.04 -1.06
CA GLY A 203 -8.09 -17.75 -0.66
C GLY A 203 -7.02 -18.73 -1.15
N SER A 204 -7.38 -19.87 -1.79
CA SER A 204 -6.41 -20.86 -2.31
C SER A 204 -5.50 -20.36 -3.45
N GLY A 205 -5.75 -19.15 -3.95
CA GLY A 205 -4.95 -18.52 -5.02
C GLY A 205 -5.39 -18.85 -6.44
N LYS A 206 -6.63 -19.30 -6.67
CA LYS A 206 -7.18 -19.63 -8.00
C LYS A 206 -6.91 -18.53 -9.03
N SER A 207 -7.35 -17.31 -8.75
CA SER A 207 -7.19 -16.17 -9.65
C SER A 207 -5.70 -15.85 -9.88
N SER A 208 -4.86 -15.89 -8.84
CA SER A 208 -3.40 -15.71 -8.96
C SER A 208 -2.74 -16.78 -9.85
N VAL A 209 -3.10 -18.05 -9.67
CA VAL A 209 -2.63 -19.17 -10.51
C VAL A 209 -3.01 -18.94 -11.97
N VAL A 210 -4.22 -18.46 -12.24
CA VAL A 210 -4.66 -18.17 -13.61
C VAL A 210 -3.94 -16.94 -14.19
N PHE A 211 -3.98 -15.80 -13.51
CA PHE A 211 -3.51 -14.52 -14.07
C PHE A 211 -2.00 -14.33 -14.02
N ALA A 212 -1.31 -14.80 -12.99
CA ALA A 212 0.15 -14.71 -12.88
C ALA A 212 0.86 -15.98 -13.36
N GLY A 213 0.15 -17.11 -13.34
CA GLY A 213 0.71 -18.40 -13.76
C GLY A 213 0.38 -18.77 -15.22
N VAL A 214 -0.90 -19.01 -15.50
CA VAL A 214 -1.37 -19.62 -16.77
C VAL A 214 -1.37 -18.62 -17.91
N VAL A 215 -2.02 -17.46 -17.73
CA VAL A 215 -2.16 -16.42 -18.76
C VAL A 215 -0.79 -15.99 -19.33
N PRO A 216 0.25 -15.70 -18.52
CA PRO A 216 1.54 -15.28 -19.04
C PRO A 216 2.32 -16.40 -19.73
N ARG A 217 2.10 -17.67 -19.35
CA ARG A 217 2.72 -18.83 -20.03
C ARG A 217 2.08 -19.06 -21.40
N LEU A 218 0.75 -19.05 -21.49
CA LEU A 218 0.05 -19.17 -22.77
C LEU A 218 0.25 -17.94 -23.66
N GLY A 219 0.42 -16.74 -23.10
CA GLY A 219 0.76 -15.54 -23.89
C GLY A 219 2.14 -15.59 -24.55
N ARG A 220 3.02 -16.53 -24.16
CA ARG A 220 4.31 -16.80 -24.84
C ARG A 220 4.15 -17.79 -26.00
N GLU A 221 3.05 -18.53 -26.05
CA GLU A 221 2.76 -19.41 -27.18
C GLU A 221 2.42 -18.57 -28.41
N PRO A 222 2.88 -18.95 -29.61
CA PRO A 222 2.68 -18.17 -30.81
C PRO A 222 1.19 -18.09 -31.14
N ARG A 223 0.71 -16.87 -31.43
CA ARG A 223 -0.66 -16.60 -31.89
C ARG A 223 -1.76 -16.91 -30.86
N TRP A 224 -1.42 -16.85 -29.57
CA TRP A 224 -2.35 -16.88 -28.45
C TRP A 224 -2.70 -15.49 -27.93
N MET A 225 -3.92 -15.34 -27.41
CA MET A 225 -4.36 -14.19 -26.62
C MET A 225 -5.25 -14.66 -25.48
N SER A 226 -5.29 -13.88 -24.40
CA SER A 226 -6.23 -14.07 -23.30
C SER A 226 -7.18 -12.91 -23.16
N VAL A 227 -8.46 -13.20 -22.94
CA VAL A 227 -9.49 -12.25 -22.49
C VAL A 227 -10.08 -12.79 -21.19
N SER A 228 -10.36 -11.90 -20.24
CA SER A 228 -10.93 -12.31 -18.95
C SER A 228 -12.19 -11.53 -18.60
N MET A 229 -13.11 -12.20 -17.90
CA MET A 229 -14.32 -11.58 -17.38
C MET A 229 -14.71 -12.21 -16.04
N ARG A 230 -15.52 -11.48 -15.27
CA ARG A 230 -16.15 -11.94 -14.03
C ARG A 230 -17.67 -11.78 -14.13
N PRO A 231 -18.50 -12.79 -13.82
CA PRO A 231 -19.94 -12.74 -14.07
C PRO A 231 -20.65 -11.55 -13.40
N ALA A 232 -20.26 -11.15 -12.19
CA ALA A 232 -20.92 -10.05 -11.49
C ALA A 232 -20.35 -8.65 -11.80
N GLN A 233 -19.35 -8.51 -12.68
CA GLN A 233 -18.72 -7.22 -12.96
C GLN A 233 -19.62 -6.22 -13.70
N ALA A 234 -20.76 -6.67 -14.24
CA ALA A 234 -21.68 -5.84 -14.99
C ALA A 234 -23.15 -6.20 -14.71
N SER A 235 -24.06 -5.52 -15.40
CA SER A 235 -25.51 -5.70 -15.26
C SER A 235 -25.97 -7.14 -15.52
N SER A 236 -25.38 -7.82 -16.52
CA SER A 236 -25.61 -9.24 -16.80
C SER A 236 -24.31 -9.96 -17.18
N PRO A 237 -24.22 -11.30 -17.00
CA PRO A 237 -23.04 -12.08 -17.38
C PRO A 237 -22.70 -12.00 -18.88
N LEU A 238 -23.71 -11.99 -19.74
CA LEU A 238 -23.52 -11.83 -21.19
C LEU A 238 -22.99 -10.44 -21.55
N PHE A 239 -23.46 -9.38 -20.86
CA PHE A 239 -22.92 -8.04 -21.05
C PHE A 239 -21.46 -7.98 -20.58
N ALA A 240 -21.14 -8.59 -19.45
CA ALA A 240 -19.77 -8.67 -18.95
C ALA A 240 -18.82 -9.39 -19.94
N LEU A 241 -19.29 -10.44 -20.61
CA LEU A 241 -18.55 -11.12 -21.67
C LEU A 241 -18.41 -10.25 -22.93
N ALA A 242 -19.49 -9.60 -23.36
CA ALA A 242 -19.46 -8.68 -24.49
C ALA A 242 -18.47 -7.52 -24.25
N ALA A 243 -18.54 -6.89 -23.09
CA ALA A 243 -17.65 -5.81 -22.70
C ALA A 243 -16.16 -6.23 -22.65
N ALA A 244 -15.87 -7.50 -22.36
CA ALA A 244 -14.52 -8.03 -22.39
C ALA A 244 -14.00 -8.29 -23.83
N LEU A 245 -14.89 -8.64 -24.76
CA LEU A 245 -14.53 -8.94 -26.16
C LEU A 245 -14.45 -7.69 -27.05
N ILE A 246 -15.27 -6.67 -26.79
CA ILE A 246 -15.35 -5.45 -27.61
C ILE A 246 -13.99 -4.73 -27.77
N PRO A 247 -13.16 -4.54 -26.73
CA PRO A 247 -11.85 -3.89 -26.89
C PRO A 247 -10.92 -4.60 -27.88
N VAL A 248 -11.11 -5.90 -28.08
CA VAL A 248 -10.33 -6.70 -29.03
C VAL A 248 -10.97 -6.69 -30.41
N LEU A 249 -12.31 -6.77 -30.47
CA LEU A 249 -13.06 -6.77 -31.72
C LEU A 249 -13.02 -5.40 -32.41
N GLU A 250 -13.12 -4.33 -31.64
CA GLU A 250 -13.25 -2.94 -32.08
C GLU A 250 -12.36 -2.00 -31.24
N PRO A 251 -11.01 -2.07 -31.39
CA PRO A 251 -10.06 -1.35 -30.55
C PRO A 251 -10.14 0.18 -30.66
N GLU A 252 -10.62 0.68 -31.80
CA GLU A 252 -10.68 2.11 -32.12
C GLU A 252 -11.90 2.84 -31.51
N LEU A 253 -12.88 2.10 -30.97
CA LEU A 253 -14.10 2.72 -30.44
C LEU A 253 -13.83 3.51 -29.17
N GLY A 254 -14.52 4.64 -29.02
CA GLY A 254 -14.55 5.39 -27.76
C GLY A 254 -15.31 4.65 -26.65
N GLU A 255 -15.16 5.08 -25.39
CA GLU A 255 -15.78 4.42 -24.23
C GLU A 255 -17.31 4.29 -24.37
N THR A 256 -18.00 5.36 -24.79
CA THR A 256 -19.45 5.35 -24.98
C THR A 256 -19.89 4.44 -26.13
N GLU A 257 -19.13 4.39 -27.22
CA GLU A 257 -19.43 3.52 -28.36
C GLU A 257 -19.25 2.05 -28.01
N ARG A 258 -18.24 1.72 -27.18
CA ARG A 258 -18.04 0.35 -26.67
C ARG A 258 -19.22 -0.14 -25.87
N LEU A 259 -19.85 0.72 -25.05
CA LEU A 259 -21.06 0.37 -24.30
C LEU A 259 -22.23 0.02 -25.24
N SER A 260 -22.42 0.80 -26.32
CA SER A 260 -23.45 0.52 -27.31
C SER A 260 -23.17 -0.78 -28.08
N ALA A 261 -21.93 -0.97 -28.52
CA ALA A 261 -21.50 -2.18 -29.22
C ALA A 261 -21.61 -3.43 -28.34
N ALA A 262 -21.27 -3.33 -27.04
CA ALA A 262 -21.43 -4.42 -26.09
C ALA A 262 -22.91 -4.84 -25.94
N ASN A 263 -23.83 -3.87 -25.86
CA ASN A 263 -25.27 -4.16 -25.83
C ASN A 263 -25.75 -4.89 -27.09
N ALA A 264 -25.30 -4.47 -28.28
CA ALA A 264 -25.63 -5.15 -29.53
C ALA A 264 -25.06 -6.58 -29.57
N LEU A 265 -23.85 -6.76 -29.04
CA LEU A 265 -23.20 -8.07 -28.97
C LEU A 265 -23.91 -9.03 -28.00
N VAL A 266 -24.55 -8.54 -26.92
CA VAL A 266 -25.34 -9.38 -26.01
C VAL A 266 -26.41 -10.18 -26.74
N THR A 267 -27.10 -9.59 -27.72
CA THR A 267 -28.13 -10.28 -28.50
C THR A 267 -27.52 -11.45 -29.28
N VAL A 268 -26.39 -11.21 -29.95
CA VAL A 268 -25.66 -12.25 -30.70
C VAL A 268 -25.18 -13.37 -29.79
N LEU A 269 -24.64 -13.03 -28.61
CA LEU A 269 -24.17 -14.02 -27.63
C LEU A 269 -25.32 -14.85 -27.05
N ARG A 270 -26.47 -14.23 -26.79
CA ARG A 270 -27.68 -14.91 -26.28
C ARG A 270 -28.19 -15.98 -27.25
N ASP A 271 -28.04 -15.72 -28.56
CA ASP A 271 -28.42 -16.64 -29.63
C ASP A 271 -27.38 -17.77 -29.83
N GLY A 272 -26.29 -17.79 -29.04
CA GLY A 272 -25.31 -18.87 -29.01
C GLY A 272 -24.14 -18.72 -29.99
N HIS A 273 -23.99 -17.55 -30.62
CA HIS A 273 -23.00 -17.25 -31.64
C HIS A 273 -21.64 -16.77 -31.10
N LEU A 274 -21.26 -17.18 -29.89
CA LEU A 274 -19.96 -16.82 -29.31
C LEU A 274 -18.78 -17.32 -30.17
N SER A 275 -18.89 -18.49 -30.80
CA SER A 275 -17.86 -18.99 -31.73
C SER A 275 -17.62 -18.05 -32.91
N ASP A 276 -18.68 -17.53 -33.53
CA ASP A 276 -18.58 -16.62 -34.67
C ASP A 276 -17.91 -15.28 -34.28
N VAL A 277 -18.19 -14.81 -33.06
CA VAL A 277 -17.55 -13.62 -32.48
C VAL A 277 -16.06 -13.88 -32.25
N VAL A 278 -15.72 -15.02 -31.67
CA VAL A 278 -14.32 -15.41 -31.43
C VAL A 278 -13.55 -15.57 -32.74
N ASP A 279 -14.14 -16.18 -33.76
CA ASP A 279 -13.52 -16.30 -35.09
C ASP A 279 -13.20 -14.93 -35.69
N ARG A 280 -14.09 -13.95 -35.53
CA ARG A 280 -13.84 -12.56 -35.95
C ARG A 280 -12.73 -11.90 -35.14
N VAL A 281 -12.74 -12.08 -33.82
CA VAL A 281 -11.69 -11.58 -32.91
C VAL A 281 -10.32 -12.12 -33.33
N LEU A 282 -10.21 -13.44 -33.50
CA LEU A 282 -8.99 -14.12 -33.90
C LEU A 282 -8.54 -13.73 -35.31
N ALA A 283 -9.46 -13.65 -36.28
CA ALA A 283 -9.15 -13.20 -37.63
C ALA A 283 -8.61 -11.76 -37.66
N ARG A 284 -9.23 -10.84 -36.92
CA ARG A 284 -8.81 -9.45 -36.83
C ARG A 284 -7.44 -9.31 -36.17
N ALA A 285 -7.24 -9.98 -35.04
CA ALA A 285 -5.99 -9.94 -34.30
C ALA A 285 -4.87 -10.77 -34.95
N GLN A 286 -5.15 -11.47 -36.06
CA GLN A 286 -4.24 -12.41 -36.73
C GLN A 286 -3.76 -13.56 -35.83
N LEU A 287 -4.60 -13.96 -34.88
CA LEU A 287 -4.35 -15.01 -33.91
C LEU A 287 -5.01 -16.33 -34.32
N ASP A 288 -4.55 -17.41 -33.70
CA ASP A 288 -5.13 -18.75 -33.88
C ASP A 288 -5.88 -19.21 -32.63
N HIS A 289 -5.52 -18.72 -31.45
CA HIS A 289 -6.04 -19.25 -30.19
C HIS A 289 -6.45 -18.14 -29.23
N LEU A 290 -7.67 -18.25 -28.69
CA LEU A 290 -8.18 -17.38 -27.65
C LEU A 290 -8.39 -18.17 -26.35
N LEU A 291 -7.78 -17.72 -25.27
CA LEU A 291 -8.10 -18.14 -23.91
C LEU A 291 -9.14 -17.18 -23.32
N LEU A 292 -10.36 -17.67 -23.08
CA LEU A 292 -11.37 -16.95 -22.32
C LEU A 292 -11.33 -17.39 -20.86
N VAL A 293 -10.89 -16.50 -19.97
CA VAL A 293 -10.92 -16.72 -18.52
C VAL A 293 -12.24 -16.21 -17.95
N VAL A 294 -13.00 -17.08 -17.30
CA VAL A 294 -14.16 -16.71 -16.49
C VAL A 294 -13.78 -16.88 -15.02
N ASP A 295 -13.35 -15.77 -14.42
CA ASP A 295 -12.93 -15.72 -13.01
C ASP A 295 -14.17 -15.61 -12.11
N GLN A 296 -14.13 -16.29 -10.96
CA GLN A 296 -15.23 -16.38 -9.99
C GLN A 296 -16.57 -16.79 -10.60
N MET A 297 -16.60 -17.94 -11.27
CA MET A 297 -17.81 -18.49 -11.90
C MET A 297 -18.95 -18.72 -10.89
N GLU A 298 -18.64 -18.89 -9.60
CA GLU A 298 -19.65 -19.04 -8.55
C GLU A 298 -20.67 -17.88 -8.50
N GLU A 299 -20.26 -16.68 -8.92
CA GLU A 299 -21.12 -15.50 -8.95
C GLU A 299 -22.26 -15.61 -9.94
N LEU A 300 -22.10 -16.45 -10.98
CA LEU A 300 -23.16 -16.71 -11.93
C LEU A 300 -24.36 -17.34 -11.21
N PHE A 301 -24.13 -18.24 -10.26
CA PHE A 301 -25.20 -18.97 -9.58
C PHE A 301 -26.03 -18.12 -8.62
N ALA A 302 -25.62 -16.88 -8.36
CA ALA A 302 -26.41 -15.89 -7.64
C ALA A 302 -27.38 -15.11 -8.54
N ARG A 303 -27.38 -15.36 -9.85
CA ARG A 303 -28.23 -14.68 -10.85
C ARG A 303 -29.51 -15.45 -11.15
N GLU A 304 -30.43 -14.77 -11.84
CA GLU A 304 -31.68 -15.36 -12.32
C GLU A 304 -31.42 -16.56 -13.24
N GLN A 305 -32.27 -17.58 -13.16
CA GLN A 305 -32.04 -18.86 -13.83
C GLN A 305 -31.90 -18.71 -15.36
N ASP A 306 -32.64 -17.79 -15.97
CA ASP A 306 -32.56 -17.50 -17.42
C ASP A 306 -31.21 -16.87 -17.81
N GLU A 307 -30.63 -16.03 -16.95
CA GLU A 307 -29.29 -15.46 -17.16
C GLU A 307 -28.21 -16.55 -17.07
N VAL A 308 -28.33 -17.43 -16.07
CA VAL A 308 -27.42 -18.58 -15.89
C VAL A 308 -27.46 -19.49 -17.13
N GLN A 309 -28.66 -19.90 -17.56
CA GLN A 309 -28.83 -20.79 -18.71
C GLN A 309 -28.35 -20.16 -20.02
N SER A 310 -28.66 -18.89 -20.26
CA SER A 310 -28.25 -18.21 -21.50
C SER A 310 -26.73 -18.05 -21.59
N PHE A 311 -26.08 -17.68 -20.48
CA PHE A 311 -24.62 -17.58 -20.42
C PHE A 311 -23.93 -18.94 -20.59
N THR A 312 -24.38 -19.95 -19.85
CA THR A 312 -23.84 -21.32 -19.95
C THR A 312 -24.00 -21.88 -21.36
N ARG A 313 -25.17 -21.69 -21.99
CA ARG A 313 -25.41 -22.11 -23.38
C ARG A 313 -24.40 -21.48 -24.35
N ALA A 314 -24.12 -20.20 -24.21
CA ALA A 314 -23.17 -19.48 -25.06
C ALA A 314 -21.72 -20.01 -24.88
N LEU A 315 -21.30 -20.29 -23.65
CA LEU A 315 -19.98 -20.88 -23.39
C LEU A 315 -19.87 -22.29 -23.97
N LEU A 316 -20.87 -23.13 -23.74
CA LEU A 316 -20.85 -24.53 -24.19
C LEU A 316 -20.98 -24.67 -25.70
N SER A 317 -21.76 -23.81 -26.37
CA SER A 317 -21.82 -23.81 -27.84
C SER A 317 -20.47 -23.47 -28.46
N ALA A 318 -19.76 -22.50 -27.88
CA ALA A 318 -18.42 -22.13 -28.32
C ALA A 318 -17.37 -23.21 -28.02
N ALA A 319 -17.42 -23.84 -26.84
CA ALA A 319 -16.51 -24.93 -26.46
C ALA A 319 -16.64 -26.15 -27.39
N ARG A 320 -17.87 -26.52 -27.79
CA ARG A 320 -18.09 -27.61 -28.75
C ARG A 320 -17.57 -27.28 -30.15
N SER A 321 -17.71 -26.02 -30.57
CA SER A 321 -17.22 -25.54 -31.87
C SER A 321 -15.69 -25.49 -31.94
N GLY A 322 -15.01 -25.37 -30.80
CA GLY A 322 -13.56 -25.39 -30.68
C GLY A 322 -12.88 -26.75 -30.90
N GLN A 323 -13.63 -27.84 -31.08
CA GLN A 323 -13.09 -29.18 -31.38
C GLN A 323 -12.67 -29.39 -32.85
N GLN A 324 -12.36 -28.30 -33.56
CA GLN A 324 -11.93 -28.34 -34.95
C GLN A 324 -10.52 -28.96 -35.12
N PRO A 325 -10.16 -29.44 -36.33
CA PRO A 325 -8.85 -30.05 -36.58
C PRO A 325 -7.67 -29.11 -36.25
N PRO A 326 -6.48 -29.68 -35.98
CA PRO A 326 -5.27 -28.91 -35.69
C PRO A 326 -4.96 -27.89 -36.80
N GLY A 327 -4.79 -26.62 -36.43
CA GLY A 327 -4.54 -25.51 -37.37
C GLY A 327 -5.76 -24.61 -37.66
N SER A 328 -6.94 -24.94 -37.12
CA SER A 328 -8.09 -24.05 -37.07
C SER A 328 -8.01 -23.05 -35.92
N ARG A 329 -8.71 -21.92 -36.07
CA ARG A 329 -8.97 -20.98 -34.97
C ARG A 329 -9.70 -21.70 -33.84
N SER A 330 -9.23 -21.57 -32.61
CA SER A 330 -9.84 -22.25 -31.47
C SER A 330 -10.02 -21.36 -30.24
N LEU A 331 -11.02 -21.74 -29.44
CA LEU A 331 -11.35 -21.15 -28.15
C LEU A 331 -11.07 -22.17 -27.05
N THR A 332 -10.31 -21.75 -26.04
CA THR A 332 -10.19 -22.46 -24.76
C THR A 332 -10.85 -21.62 -23.67
N ILE A 333 -11.78 -22.20 -22.93
CA ILE A 333 -12.47 -21.57 -21.81
C ILE A 333 -11.86 -22.07 -20.50
N LEU A 334 -11.37 -21.17 -19.66
CA LEU A 334 -10.84 -21.48 -18.34
C LEU A 334 -11.71 -20.85 -17.26
N LEU A 335 -12.42 -21.69 -16.52
CA LEU A 335 -13.27 -21.28 -15.41
C LEU A 335 -12.49 -21.33 -14.11
N THR A 336 -12.69 -20.39 -13.21
CA THR A 336 -12.34 -20.58 -11.79
C THR A 336 -13.62 -20.72 -10.98
N LEU A 337 -13.65 -21.67 -10.05
CA LEU A 337 -14.83 -21.95 -9.25
C LEU A 337 -14.46 -22.33 -7.82
N ARG A 338 -15.29 -21.95 -6.85
CA ARG A 338 -15.21 -22.53 -5.50
C ARG A 338 -15.73 -23.96 -5.46
N VAL A 339 -15.03 -24.84 -4.75
CA VAL A 339 -15.45 -26.25 -4.60
C VAL A 339 -16.88 -26.41 -4.09
N ASP A 340 -17.32 -25.53 -3.18
CA ASP A 340 -18.69 -25.55 -2.62
C ASP A 340 -19.78 -25.28 -3.68
N PHE A 341 -19.42 -24.61 -4.77
CA PHE A 341 -20.32 -24.27 -5.89
C PHE A 341 -20.20 -25.24 -7.07
N LEU A 342 -19.33 -26.26 -6.98
CA LEU A 342 -19.23 -27.29 -8.02
C LEU A 342 -20.56 -28.04 -8.16
N SER A 343 -21.27 -28.29 -7.04
CA SER A 343 -22.60 -28.90 -7.06
C SER A 343 -23.60 -28.09 -7.89
N ASN A 344 -23.56 -26.75 -7.83
CA ASN A 344 -24.41 -25.88 -8.66
C ASN A 344 -24.05 -26.01 -10.14
N ALA A 345 -22.77 -26.05 -10.47
CA ALA A 345 -22.33 -26.25 -11.86
C ALA A 345 -22.79 -27.60 -12.42
N LEU A 346 -22.75 -28.67 -11.60
CA LEU A 346 -23.16 -30.02 -11.99
C LEU A 346 -24.68 -30.20 -12.11
N GLN A 347 -25.50 -29.25 -11.64
CA GLN A 347 -26.95 -29.28 -11.86
C GLN A 347 -27.33 -28.92 -13.31
N ASP A 348 -26.47 -28.23 -14.04
CA ASP A 348 -26.62 -28.02 -15.47
C ASP A 348 -26.01 -29.23 -16.23
N PRO A 349 -26.80 -30.00 -16.99
CA PRO A 349 -26.31 -31.21 -17.66
C PRO A 349 -25.17 -30.93 -18.65
N GLY A 350 -25.18 -29.77 -19.31
CA GLY A 350 -24.16 -29.41 -20.29
C GLY A 350 -22.83 -29.03 -19.63
N LEU A 351 -22.87 -28.33 -18.49
CA LEU A 351 -21.67 -28.10 -17.68
C LEU A 351 -21.17 -29.39 -17.05
N ALA A 352 -22.06 -30.25 -16.55
CA ALA A 352 -21.67 -31.53 -15.98
C ALA A 352 -20.88 -32.39 -16.98
N GLU A 353 -21.38 -32.52 -18.22
CA GLU A 353 -20.69 -33.21 -19.31
C GLU A 353 -19.35 -32.55 -19.66
N ALA A 354 -19.31 -31.22 -19.76
CA ALA A 354 -18.08 -30.51 -20.11
C ALA A 354 -16.99 -30.57 -19.02
N LEU A 355 -17.40 -30.74 -17.75
CA LEU A 355 -16.51 -30.72 -16.58
C LEU A 355 -16.02 -32.10 -16.13
N GLU A 356 -16.65 -33.20 -16.56
CA GLU A 356 -16.41 -34.56 -16.05
C GLU A 356 -14.92 -34.93 -15.90
N ASP A 357 -14.09 -34.59 -16.90
CA ASP A 357 -12.63 -34.80 -16.89
C ASP A 357 -11.81 -33.51 -16.98
N SER A 358 -12.45 -32.36 -16.78
CA SER A 358 -11.88 -31.04 -17.05
C SER A 358 -11.77 -30.16 -15.81
N VAL A 359 -11.86 -30.74 -14.60
CA VAL A 359 -11.69 -30.02 -13.34
C VAL A 359 -10.31 -30.33 -12.74
N ILE A 360 -9.50 -29.29 -12.53
CA ILE A 360 -8.27 -29.34 -11.75
C ILE A 360 -8.53 -28.71 -10.39
N THR A 361 -8.38 -29.51 -9.34
CA THR A 361 -8.55 -29.03 -7.97
C THR A 361 -7.25 -28.45 -7.42
N ILE A 362 -7.37 -27.32 -6.72
CA ILE A 362 -6.27 -26.71 -5.98
C ILE A 362 -6.60 -26.69 -4.49
N GLY A 363 -5.73 -27.32 -3.71
CA GLY A 363 -5.81 -27.31 -2.25
C GLY A 363 -5.10 -26.12 -1.64
N GLN A 364 -5.09 -26.10 -0.31
CA GLN A 364 -4.15 -25.26 0.44
C GLN A 364 -2.70 -25.59 0.05
N MET A 365 -1.82 -24.61 0.19
CA MET A 365 -0.40 -24.81 -0.10
C MET A 365 0.21 -25.75 0.94
N ARG A 366 1.04 -26.68 0.47
CA ARG A 366 1.88 -27.48 1.37
C ARG A 366 2.94 -26.58 2.00
N GLN A 367 3.50 -26.98 3.14
CA GLN A 367 4.53 -26.22 3.84
C GLN A 367 5.74 -25.89 2.93
N GLU A 368 6.15 -26.84 2.08
CA GLU A 368 7.19 -26.63 1.06
C GLU A 368 6.82 -25.51 0.08
N GLN A 369 5.56 -25.50 -0.40
CA GLN A 369 5.07 -24.49 -1.33
C GLN A 369 4.96 -23.11 -0.66
N LEU A 370 4.48 -23.07 0.59
CA LEU A 370 4.45 -21.86 1.40
C LEU A 370 5.86 -21.28 1.58
N ARG A 371 6.85 -22.13 1.88
CA ARG A 371 8.25 -21.69 1.96
C ARG A 371 8.71 -21.06 0.65
N THR A 372 8.43 -21.68 -0.49
CA THR A 372 8.79 -21.10 -1.80
C THR A 372 8.09 -19.76 -2.06
N VAL A 373 6.84 -19.59 -1.63
CA VAL A 373 6.11 -18.31 -1.73
C VAL A 373 6.70 -17.23 -0.83
N ILE A 374 7.18 -17.61 0.36
CA ILE A 374 7.83 -16.71 1.30
C ILE A 374 9.21 -16.30 0.73
N GLU A 375 10.06 -17.26 0.41
CA GLU A 375 11.47 -17.02 0.05
C GLU A 375 11.68 -16.58 -1.40
N GLY A 376 10.84 -17.04 -2.32
CA GLY A 376 11.01 -16.83 -3.77
C GLY A 376 11.04 -15.37 -4.24
N PRO A 377 10.12 -14.49 -3.82
CA PRO A 377 10.02 -13.13 -4.39
C PRO A 377 11.04 -12.16 -3.75
N LEU A 378 11.88 -12.62 -2.83
CA LEU A 378 12.85 -11.77 -2.15
C LEU A 378 13.95 -11.32 -3.13
N PRO A 379 14.20 -10.01 -3.28
CA PRO A 379 15.28 -9.51 -4.14
C PRO A 379 16.66 -10.01 -3.71
N SER A 380 17.58 -10.11 -4.68
CA SER A 380 18.98 -10.43 -4.40
C SER A 380 19.60 -9.44 -3.42
N GLY A 381 20.24 -9.94 -2.37
CA GLY A 381 20.91 -9.14 -1.33
C GLY A 381 20.05 -8.85 -0.09
N ILE A 382 18.76 -9.22 -0.12
CA ILE A 382 17.89 -9.19 1.05
C ILE A 382 17.73 -10.62 1.57
N ARG A 383 17.77 -10.79 2.89
CA ARG A 383 17.55 -12.08 3.56
C ARG A 383 16.55 -11.92 4.68
N TYR A 384 15.85 -13.00 4.98
CA TYR A 384 15.10 -13.10 6.21
C TYR A 384 16.02 -13.20 7.41
N GLU A 385 15.58 -12.62 8.52
CA GLU A 385 16.14 -12.95 9.83
C GLU A 385 16.04 -14.46 10.09
N ALA A 386 17.08 -15.01 10.72
CA ALA A 386 17.15 -16.44 11.02
C ALA A 386 15.96 -16.89 11.87
N GLY A 387 15.28 -17.97 11.46
CA GLY A 387 14.13 -18.52 12.17
C GLY A 387 12.80 -17.81 11.90
N LEU A 388 12.79 -16.67 11.20
CA LEU A 388 11.55 -15.96 10.88
C LEU A 388 10.66 -16.79 9.95
N VAL A 389 11.23 -17.39 8.89
CA VAL A 389 10.45 -18.19 7.93
C VAL A 389 9.80 -19.36 8.65
N GLU A 390 10.52 -20.01 9.55
CA GLU A 390 10.02 -21.11 10.38
C GLU A 390 8.89 -20.66 11.30
N ARG A 391 9.01 -19.47 11.91
CA ARG A 391 7.95 -18.87 12.72
C ARG A 391 6.70 -18.57 11.89
N ILE A 392 6.86 -17.92 10.73
CA ILE A 392 5.77 -17.63 9.80
C ILE A 392 5.08 -18.93 9.38
N LEU A 393 5.84 -19.97 9.02
CA LEU A 393 5.29 -21.27 8.65
C LEU A 393 4.55 -21.96 9.81
N GLY A 394 5.04 -21.79 11.04
CA GLY A 394 4.37 -22.26 12.26
C GLY A 394 3.03 -21.58 12.50
N ASP A 395 3.00 -20.24 12.43
CA ASP A 395 1.78 -19.45 12.62
C ASP A 395 0.69 -19.80 11.58
N VAL A 396 1.10 -20.13 10.35
CA VAL A 396 0.18 -20.57 9.29
C VAL A 396 -0.32 -22.00 9.52
N GLY A 397 0.47 -22.86 10.16
CA GLY A 397 0.18 -24.27 10.38
C GLY A 397 -0.80 -24.56 11.52
N ASP A 398 -0.84 -23.73 12.56
CA ASP A 398 -1.61 -23.97 13.79
C ASP A 398 -2.98 -23.26 13.85
N GLY A 399 -3.38 -22.56 12.78
CA GLY A 399 -4.60 -21.75 12.73
C GLY A 399 -5.86 -22.49 12.28
N SER A 400 -6.69 -22.88 13.25
CA SER A 400 -8.13 -23.07 13.05
C SER A 400 -8.80 -21.83 12.44
N GLY A 401 -9.42 -21.96 11.27
CA GLY A 401 -10.53 -21.09 10.85
C GLY A 401 -10.24 -19.83 10.02
N SER A 402 -9.00 -19.37 9.89
CA SER A 402 -8.67 -18.24 8.99
C SER A 402 -7.34 -18.49 8.30
N ALA A 403 -7.38 -19.26 7.22
CA ALA A 403 -6.23 -19.40 6.33
C ALA A 403 -5.79 -18.00 5.87
N PRO A 404 -4.50 -17.63 5.94
CA PRO A 404 -4.03 -16.56 5.08
C PRO A 404 -4.24 -17.02 3.63
N PRO A 405 -4.52 -16.11 2.67
CA PRO A 405 -4.55 -16.52 1.28
C PRO A 405 -3.22 -17.17 0.89
N ALA A 406 -3.13 -17.65 -0.34
CA ALA A 406 -1.87 -17.89 -1.05
C ALA A 406 -0.92 -16.66 -1.13
N GLN A 407 -1.14 -15.64 -0.29
CA GLN A 407 -0.45 -14.40 -0.10
C GLN A 407 -0.30 -14.22 1.42
N LEU A 408 0.93 -14.01 1.89
CA LEU A 408 1.16 -13.65 3.28
C LEU A 408 0.43 -12.34 3.61
N PRO A 409 -0.24 -12.22 4.77
CA PRO A 409 -0.58 -10.93 5.34
C PRO A 409 0.70 -10.11 5.38
N ALA A 410 0.68 -8.89 4.82
CA ALA A 410 1.85 -8.02 4.78
C ALA A 410 2.48 -7.90 6.19
N ASP A 411 1.64 -7.89 7.22
CA ASP A 411 2.00 -7.78 8.64
C ASP A 411 2.98 -8.86 9.14
N HIS A 412 2.94 -10.09 8.59
CA HIS A 412 3.86 -11.16 8.99
C HIS A 412 5.19 -11.12 8.23
N ALA A 413 5.22 -10.58 7.00
CA ALA A 413 6.44 -10.37 6.22
C ALA A 413 7.12 -9.01 6.52
N GLN A 414 6.39 -8.06 7.12
CA GLN A 414 6.80 -6.70 7.46
C GLN A 414 7.95 -6.62 8.49
N ALA A 415 8.24 -7.69 9.25
CA ALA A 415 9.09 -7.56 10.44
C ALA A 415 10.61 -7.71 10.23
N ALA A 416 11.13 -8.31 9.14
CA ALA A 416 12.50 -8.85 9.23
C ALA A 416 13.26 -9.10 7.90
N ALA A 417 13.16 -8.20 6.93
CA ALA A 417 14.05 -8.19 5.76
C ALA A 417 15.33 -7.38 6.07
N SER A 418 16.50 -8.01 6.15
CA SER A 418 17.79 -7.34 6.45
C SER A 418 18.89 -7.74 5.46
N SER A 419 19.88 -6.88 5.23
CA SER A 419 21.08 -7.12 4.41
C SER A 419 22.31 -7.46 5.28
N GLU A 420 23.21 -8.33 4.81
CA GLU A 420 24.44 -8.78 5.53
C GLU A 420 25.73 -8.16 4.96
N PRO A 421 26.83 -8.12 5.76
CA PRO A 421 27.94 -9.03 5.46
C PRO A 421 28.63 -9.71 6.69
N GLY A 422 28.68 -11.05 6.69
CA GLY A 422 29.81 -11.93 7.02
C GLY A 422 30.61 -11.83 8.35
N ARG A 423 30.29 -12.74 9.31
CA ARG A 423 31.10 -13.34 10.43
C ARG A 423 31.65 -12.35 11.49
N SER A 424 31.62 -12.57 12.82
CA SER A 424 31.45 -13.76 13.67
C SER A 424 30.95 -13.40 15.09
N SER A 425 30.07 -14.24 15.65
CA SER A 425 29.88 -14.57 17.08
C SER A 425 29.92 -13.46 18.17
N ARG A 426 28.76 -13.15 18.73
CA ARG A 426 28.34 -13.41 20.15
C ARG A 426 27.26 -12.42 20.61
N GLY A 427 26.20 -12.95 21.23
CA GLY A 427 25.46 -12.31 22.32
C GLY A 427 24.15 -11.60 21.92
N ASP A 428 23.06 -12.03 22.55
CA ASP A 428 21.66 -11.62 22.39
C ASP A 428 21.36 -10.13 22.74
N ASP A 429 20.48 -9.47 21.97
CA ASP A 429 19.23 -8.77 22.41
C ASP A 429 18.50 -8.16 21.17
N PRO A 430 17.17 -7.94 21.18
CA PRO A 430 16.37 -7.71 19.97
C PRO A 430 16.27 -6.22 19.62
N THR A 431 16.70 -5.83 18.41
CA THR A 431 16.48 -4.49 17.85
C THR A 431 15.61 -4.58 16.60
N ALA A 432 14.55 -3.76 16.59
CA ALA A 432 13.60 -3.63 15.48
C ALA A 432 14.31 -3.06 14.25
N ARG A 433 14.17 -3.74 13.11
CA ARG A 433 14.83 -3.42 11.84
C ARG A 433 13.85 -2.82 10.85
N ALA A 434 14.29 -1.81 10.12
CA ALA A 434 13.43 -1.01 9.28
C ALA A 434 13.03 -1.67 7.94
N ASN A 435 11.81 -1.36 7.51
CA ASN A 435 11.03 -2.12 6.55
C ASN A 435 10.65 -1.28 5.31
N PRO A 436 11.03 -1.68 4.09
CA PRO A 436 10.68 -0.97 2.85
C PRO A 436 9.19 -1.10 2.43
N CYS A 437 8.38 -1.93 3.11
CA CYS A 437 6.98 -2.21 2.77
C CYS A 437 5.92 -1.37 3.53
N ALA A 438 6.33 -0.41 4.38
CA ALA A 438 5.44 0.21 5.37
C ALA A 438 4.42 1.25 4.85
N SER A 439 4.41 1.59 3.55
CA SER A 439 3.68 2.78 3.07
C SER A 439 2.28 2.56 2.47
N ASP A 440 1.75 1.34 2.39
CA ASP A 440 0.49 1.05 1.64
C ASP A 440 -0.67 0.41 2.45
N ALA A 441 -0.62 0.42 3.79
CA ALA A 441 -1.72 -0.07 4.61
C ALA A 441 -2.81 1.00 4.81
N GLY A 442 -3.73 1.11 3.84
CA GLY A 442 -4.98 1.86 3.98
C GLY A 442 -5.92 1.18 4.99
N SER A 443 -6.31 1.93 6.03
CA SER A 443 -7.23 1.49 7.08
C SER A 443 -8.68 1.50 6.60
N GLU A 444 -9.30 0.34 6.44
CA GLU A 444 -10.76 0.18 6.46
C GLU A 444 -11.14 -0.81 7.56
N GLY A 445 -11.65 -0.27 8.66
CA GLY A 445 -12.22 -1.06 9.74
C GLY A 445 -13.59 -1.58 9.35
N ASN A 446 -13.82 -2.88 9.54
CA ASN A 446 -15.16 -3.44 9.57
C ASN A 446 -15.41 -4.08 10.94
N GLY A 447 -16.47 -3.60 11.60
CA GLY A 447 -16.91 -4.10 12.90
C GLY A 447 -17.63 -5.45 12.78
N GLY A 448 -17.56 -6.22 13.85
CA GLY A 448 -18.31 -7.48 14.00
C GLY A 448 -18.15 -7.99 15.43
N VAL A 449 -19.24 -7.92 16.17
CA VAL A 449 -19.38 -8.22 17.60
C VAL A 449 -19.33 -9.73 17.85
N GLU A 450 -18.60 -10.16 18.88
CA GLU A 450 -19.00 -11.37 19.63
C GLU A 450 -18.64 -11.21 21.13
N GLN A 451 -19.67 -11.29 21.97
CA GLN A 451 -19.61 -11.26 23.44
C GLN A 451 -19.41 -12.68 23.98
N ALA A 452 -18.57 -12.84 25.02
CA ALA A 452 -18.80 -13.63 26.25
C ALA A 452 -17.47 -13.79 27.05
N PRO A 453 -17.47 -14.30 28.29
CA PRO A 453 -17.80 -13.62 29.54
C PRO A 453 -16.58 -13.48 30.49
N ALA A 454 -16.72 -12.66 31.54
CA ALA A 454 -15.77 -12.51 32.64
C ALA A 454 -15.67 -13.77 33.52
N PRO A 455 -14.55 -13.92 34.27
CA PRO A 455 -14.72 -14.12 35.71
C PRO A 455 -13.73 -13.34 36.60
N ASP A 456 -14.33 -12.73 37.62
CA ASP A 456 -14.00 -12.66 39.06
C ASP A 456 -12.56 -12.74 39.63
N GLU A 457 -12.30 -11.67 40.41
CA GLU A 457 -11.65 -11.55 41.73
C GLU A 457 -10.18 -11.05 41.89
N PRO A 458 -9.92 -10.16 42.92
CA PRO A 458 -8.67 -9.40 43.14
C PRO A 458 -7.97 -9.87 44.44
N PRO A 459 -7.22 -9.06 45.23
CA PRO A 459 -6.22 -8.01 44.98
C PRO A 459 -4.83 -8.35 45.60
N VAL A 460 -3.75 -7.62 45.26
CA VAL A 460 -2.61 -7.43 46.19
C VAL A 460 -2.12 -5.99 46.14
N THR A 461 -1.99 -5.41 47.33
CA THR A 461 -1.68 -4.04 47.71
C THR A 461 -0.18 -3.75 47.84
N THR A 462 0.12 -2.44 47.89
CA THR A 462 1.18 -1.73 48.65
C THR A 462 2.55 -1.53 47.99
N ALA A 463 2.88 -0.27 47.66
CA ALA A 463 3.85 0.52 48.42
C ALA A 463 3.86 1.99 47.97
N GLU A 464 3.75 2.87 48.97
CA GLU A 464 3.67 4.32 48.93
C GLU A 464 5.04 4.99 48.73
N PHE A 465 5.05 6.23 48.24
CA PHE A 465 5.89 7.29 48.82
C PHE A 465 5.17 8.64 48.76
N GLN A 466 4.93 9.21 49.94
CA GLN A 466 4.38 10.54 50.24
C GLN A 466 5.47 11.62 50.24
N ALA A 467 5.09 12.85 49.87
CA ALA A 467 5.29 14.10 50.63
C ALA A 467 4.65 15.27 49.83
N LEU A 468 3.49 15.80 50.26
CA LEU A 468 3.30 16.93 51.19
C LEU A 468 3.74 18.30 50.64
N ALA A 469 2.77 19.13 50.23
CA ALA A 469 2.42 20.38 50.92
C ALA A 469 1.33 21.16 50.15
N ASP A 470 0.14 21.21 50.74
CA ASP A 470 -0.87 22.27 50.64
C ASP A 470 -0.53 23.32 51.76
N PRO A 471 -1.17 24.50 51.96
CA PRO A 471 -2.47 24.95 51.43
C PRO A 471 -2.60 26.49 51.16
N ASP A 472 -3.86 26.90 50.97
CA ASP A 472 -4.51 28.22 51.09
C ASP A 472 -4.77 28.95 49.76
N SER A 473 -5.98 29.45 49.45
CA SER A 473 -7.22 29.62 50.24
C SER A 473 -8.39 30.04 49.33
N ALA A 474 -9.55 29.41 49.56
CA ALA A 474 -10.90 29.96 49.77
C ALA A 474 -11.55 31.05 48.87
N ALA A 475 -12.88 30.87 48.77
CA ALA A 475 -13.98 31.83 48.55
C ALA A 475 -14.43 32.02 47.08
N ASP A 476 -15.58 31.54 46.58
CA ASP A 476 -16.99 31.46 47.05
C ASP A 476 -17.89 32.55 46.42
N LEU A 477 -19.05 32.09 45.93
CA LEU A 477 -20.29 32.77 45.52
C LEU A 477 -20.33 33.71 44.29
N GLY A 478 -21.42 33.55 43.51
CA GLY A 478 -22.17 34.72 43.03
C GLY A 478 -22.92 34.57 41.72
N GLU A 479 -24.15 34.09 41.80
CA GLU A 479 -25.16 34.03 40.73
C GLU A 479 -25.62 35.40 40.16
N ALA A 480 -25.98 35.36 38.87
CA ALA A 480 -27.22 35.83 38.24
C ALA A 480 -27.47 37.30 37.82
N ALA A 481 -28.24 37.33 36.72
CA ALA A 481 -29.19 38.32 36.20
C ALA A 481 -28.63 39.35 35.19
N ASP A 482 -28.89 39.22 33.87
CA ASP A 482 -30.16 39.30 33.12
C ASP A 482 -30.54 40.76 32.78
N GLN A 483 -30.54 41.11 31.49
CA GLN A 483 -31.50 42.00 30.80
C GLN A 483 -31.06 42.42 29.36
N ASP A 484 -31.89 41.98 28.41
CA ASP A 484 -32.52 42.71 27.29
C ASP A 484 -31.75 43.70 26.39
N GLY A 485 -31.84 43.41 25.08
CA GLY A 485 -32.49 44.35 24.15
C GLY A 485 -31.68 44.91 22.97
N GLY A 486 -32.08 44.54 21.73
CA GLY A 486 -32.36 45.54 20.69
C GLY A 486 -31.40 45.75 19.51
N SER A 487 -31.64 45.01 18.43
CA SER A 487 -31.69 45.38 16.99
C SER A 487 -30.59 46.22 16.28
N ARG A 488 -30.05 45.59 15.21
CA ARG A 488 -29.79 46.07 13.83
C ARG A 488 -29.02 47.37 13.59
N THR A 489 -27.87 47.27 12.92
CA THR A 489 -27.58 47.86 11.59
C THR A 489 -26.15 47.48 11.14
N ASP A 490 -26.02 46.97 9.92
CA ASP A 490 -24.75 46.93 9.14
C ASP A 490 -24.82 48.09 8.13
N PRO A 491 -23.69 48.78 7.83
CA PRO A 491 -22.85 48.32 6.72
C PRO A 491 -21.33 48.59 6.82
N ASP A 492 -20.57 47.67 6.21
CA ASP A 492 -19.28 47.76 5.50
C ASP A 492 -18.00 48.37 6.12
N SER A 493 -17.01 47.47 6.18
CA SER A 493 -15.55 47.62 6.01
C SER A 493 -14.71 48.13 7.19
N GLU A 494 -13.97 47.21 7.84
CA GLU A 494 -12.51 47.05 7.69
C GLU A 494 -11.96 46.03 8.73
N ASN A 495 -11.06 45.17 8.28
CA ASN A 495 -10.14 44.31 9.05
C ASN A 495 -10.71 43.20 9.97
N ALA A 496 -10.74 41.97 9.45
CA ALA A 496 -10.55 40.76 10.25
C ALA A 496 -9.56 39.80 9.55
N PRO A 497 -8.56 39.23 10.25
CA PRO A 497 -7.60 38.30 9.66
C PRO A 497 -8.25 36.95 9.31
N PRO A 498 -7.71 36.19 8.35
CA PRO A 498 -8.30 34.90 7.96
C PRO A 498 -8.16 33.88 9.09
N ALA A 499 -9.22 33.08 9.25
CA ALA A 499 -9.35 32.06 10.27
C ALA A 499 -8.20 31.03 10.23
N ALA A 500 -7.45 30.95 11.31
CA ALA A 500 -6.41 29.95 11.52
C ALA A 500 -7.04 28.55 11.62
N THR A 501 -6.53 27.63 10.81
CA THR A 501 -6.72 26.20 11.01
C THR A 501 -5.68 25.75 12.06
N VAL A 502 -6.10 25.38 13.26
CA VAL A 502 -5.19 25.15 14.39
C VAL A 502 -4.59 23.75 14.36
N ARG A 503 -3.25 23.65 14.32
CA ARG A 503 -2.47 22.54 14.88
C ARG A 503 -1.89 23.00 16.23
N SER A 504 -1.95 22.12 17.23
CA SER A 504 -1.17 22.08 18.48
C SER A 504 -0.66 23.41 19.07
N GLY A 505 -1.33 23.94 20.11
CA GLY A 505 -0.80 25.06 20.89
C GLY A 505 -1.76 25.71 21.89
N PHE A 506 -3.07 25.52 21.75
CA PHE A 506 -4.05 26.06 22.70
C PHE A 506 -4.26 25.11 23.89
N GLN A 507 -4.33 25.68 25.10
CA GLN A 507 -4.79 24.99 26.31
C GLN A 507 -6.32 24.86 26.18
N LEU A 508 -6.81 23.62 26.08
CA LEU A 508 -8.24 23.32 26.03
C LEU A 508 -8.61 22.76 27.40
N ASP A 509 -9.48 23.47 28.11
CA ASP A 509 -9.86 23.09 29.46
C ASP A 509 -11.11 22.19 29.45
N PRO A 510 -11.21 21.19 30.34
CA PRO A 510 -12.45 20.43 30.50
C PRO A 510 -13.64 21.36 30.77
N GLY A 511 -14.72 21.19 30.01
CA GLY A 511 -15.92 22.03 30.06
C GLY A 511 -15.98 23.13 29.00
N GLN A 512 -14.92 23.30 28.18
CA GLN A 512 -14.89 24.33 27.14
C GLN A 512 -15.73 23.94 25.91
N ASP A 513 -16.54 24.89 25.41
CA ASP A 513 -17.31 24.73 24.18
C ASP A 513 -16.41 24.80 22.95
N VAL A 514 -16.55 23.80 22.08
CA VAL A 514 -15.76 23.62 20.87
C VAL A 514 -16.62 23.07 19.74
N PHE A 515 -16.11 23.10 18.51
CA PHE A 515 -16.65 22.33 17.40
C PHE A 515 -15.75 21.14 17.11
N ALA A 516 -16.35 19.96 17.07
CA ALA A 516 -15.69 18.68 16.85
C ALA A 516 -15.99 18.15 15.44
N TYR A 517 -14.98 17.68 14.73
CA TYR A 517 -15.18 17.03 13.43
C TYR A 517 -15.50 15.54 13.63
N VAL A 518 -16.76 15.17 13.51
CA VAL A 518 -17.25 13.80 13.77
C VAL A 518 -18.08 13.34 12.57
N HIS A 519 -17.82 12.12 12.07
CA HIS A 519 -18.52 11.52 10.92
C HIS A 519 -18.57 12.41 9.66
N GLY A 520 -17.52 13.19 9.41
CA GLY A 520 -17.41 14.04 8.22
C GLY A 520 -18.04 15.43 8.33
N ALA A 521 -18.61 15.79 9.50
CA ALA A 521 -19.25 17.10 9.75
C ALA A 521 -18.80 17.73 11.07
N TRP A 522 -18.92 19.06 11.18
CA TRP A 522 -18.63 19.79 12.42
C TRP A 522 -19.86 19.83 13.32
N HIS A 523 -19.69 19.41 14.57
CA HIS A 523 -20.75 19.39 15.57
C HIS A 523 -20.36 20.23 16.81
N PRO A 524 -21.31 20.96 17.43
CA PRO A 524 -21.09 21.57 18.74
C PRO A 524 -20.79 20.50 19.77
N ALA A 525 -19.73 20.69 20.55
CA ALA A 525 -19.19 19.70 21.46
C ALA A 525 -18.55 20.38 22.68
N ILE A 526 -18.49 19.67 23.80
CA ILE A 526 -17.85 20.15 25.03
C ILE A 526 -16.64 19.28 25.30
N VAL A 527 -15.49 19.88 25.61
CA VAL A 527 -14.28 19.13 25.98
C VAL A 527 -14.51 18.38 27.28
N ALA A 528 -14.43 17.05 27.24
CA ALA A 528 -14.58 16.20 28.42
C ALA A 528 -13.23 15.94 29.11
N SER A 529 -12.19 15.67 28.32
CA SER A 529 -10.80 15.54 28.79
C SER A 529 -9.82 15.67 27.62
N ARG A 530 -8.54 15.90 27.93
CA ARG A 530 -7.47 15.98 26.93
C ARG A 530 -6.29 15.11 27.36
N ASP A 531 -5.76 14.35 26.41
CA ASP A 531 -4.42 13.75 26.49
C ASP A 531 -3.48 14.44 25.48
N ARG A 532 -2.16 14.25 25.60
CA ARG A 532 -1.12 14.91 24.78
C ARG A 532 -1.29 14.75 23.27
N ARG A 533 -2.08 13.77 22.81
CA ARG A 533 -2.30 13.46 21.38
C ARG A 533 -3.75 13.49 20.92
N THR A 534 -4.73 13.48 21.83
CA THR A 534 -6.16 13.34 21.47
C THR A 534 -7.06 14.11 22.43
N VAL A 535 -8.15 14.68 21.91
CA VAL A 535 -9.16 15.38 22.72
C VAL A 535 -10.42 14.51 22.79
N VAL A 536 -10.93 14.29 24.00
CA VAL A 536 -12.21 13.61 24.22
C VAL A 536 -13.28 14.68 24.37
N VAL A 537 -14.33 14.59 23.56
CA VAL A 537 -15.45 15.54 23.59
C VAL A 537 -16.78 14.84 23.76
N ASP A 538 -17.71 15.52 24.43
CA ASP A 538 -19.12 15.14 24.51
C ASP A 538 -19.91 16.04 23.54
N TYR A 539 -20.49 15.47 22.48
CA TYR A 539 -21.25 16.22 21.47
C TYR A 539 -22.69 15.73 21.37
N GLN A 540 -23.60 16.60 20.93
CA GLN A 540 -25.02 16.28 20.75
C GLN A 540 -25.31 15.96 19.28
N LEU A 541 -25.86 14.77 19.02
CA LEU A 541 -26.51 14.46 17.75
C LEU A 541 -27.90 15.11 17.72
N ASN A 542 -28.22 15.75 16.60
CA ASN A 542 -29.50 16.45 16.41
C ASN A 542 -30.69 15.56 16.80
N PRO A 543 -31.73 16.12 17.45
CA PRO A 543 -32.74 15.32 18.13
C PRO A 543 -33.68 14.68 17.13
N GLY A 544 -33.55 13.36 16.95
CA GLY A 544 -34.65 12.53 16.48
C GLY A 544 -35.79 12.51 17.52
N PRO A 545 -36.95 11.89 17.20
CA PRO A 545 -38.17 11.91 18.03
C PRO A 545 -38.04 11.28 19.43
N LEU A 546 -36.84 10.83 19.82
CA LEU A 546 -36.51 10.21 21.11
C LEU A 546 -35.61 11.08 22.02
N GLY A 547 -35.36 12.35 21.65
CA GLY A 547 -34.57 13.29 22.45
C GLY A 547 -33.06 13.22 22.20
N ALA A 548 -32.35 14.29 22.60
CA ALA A 548 -30.91 14.45 22.36
C ALA A 548 -30.08 13.45 23.20
N ARG A 549 -29.30 12.58 22.54
CA ARG A 549 -28.29 11.72 23.18
C ARG A 549 -26.92 12.40 23.07
N ARG A 550 -26.22 12.55 24.20
CA ARG A 550 -24.79 12.94 24.22
C ARG A 550 -23.94 11.69 23.96
N GLN A 551 -22.98 11.80 23.05
CA GLN A 551 -21.98 10.77 22.80
C GLN A 551 -20.59 11.31 23.06
N ARG A 552 -19.77 10.47 23.71
CA ARG A 552 -18.36 10.73 23.99
C ARG A 552 -17.51 10.13 22.90
N VAL A 553 -16.69 10.96 22.23
CA VAL A 553 -15.85 10.51 21.12
C VAL A 553 -14.45 11.10 21.26
N THR A 554 -13.44 10.31 20.89
CA THR A 554 -12.05 10.75 20.80
C THR A 554 -11.81 11.30 19.40
N ILE A 555 -11.33 12.54 19.32
CA ILE A 555 -11.13 13.23 18.05
C ILE A 555 -9.73 13.84 17.98
N ASP A 556 -9.25 13.99 16.75
CA ASP A 556 -7.96 14.58 16.39
C ASP A 556 -8.10 16.02 15.86
N ARG A 557 -9.33 16.47 15.55
CA ARG A 557 -9.64 17.82 15.03
C ARG A 557 -10.73 18.52 15.83
N VAL A 558 -10.35 19.64 16.44
CA VAL A 558 -11.22 20.52 17.23
C VAL A 558 -11.03 21.98 16.78
N ARG A 559 -12.12 22.77 16.75
CA ARG A 559 -12.08 24.21 16.42
C ARG A 559 -12.75 25.04 17.52
N LEU A 560 -12.19 26.20 17.80
CA LEU A 560 -12.79 27.22 18.67
C LEU A 560 -13.54 28.22 17.78
N GLY A 561 -14.85 28.41 18.01
CA GLY A 561 -15.71 29.31 17.24
C GLY A 561 -16.54 28.66 16.11
N GLU A 562 -17.42 29.44 15.48
CA GLU A 562 -18.48 28.94 14.58
C GLU A 562 -18.00 28.23 13.29
N PRO A 563 -18.69 27.18 12.84
CA PRO A 563 -18.34 26.43 11.64
C PRO A 563 -18.92 27.09 10.38
N GLY A 564 -18.16 28.00 9.76
CA GLY A 564 -18.42 28.43 8.39
C GLY A 564 -18.10 29.89 8.09
N ALA A 565 -17.00 30.11 7.38
CA ALA A 565 -16.89 31.12 6.33
C ALA A 565 -16.23 30.44 5.13
#